data_AF-A0A838GBF6-F1
#
_entry.id   AF-A0A838GBF6-F1
#
_cell.length_a   1.000
_cell.length_b   1.000
_cell.length_c   1.000
_cell.angle_alpha   90.00
_cell.angle_beta   90.00
_cell.angle_gamma   90.00
#
_symmetry.space_group_name_H-M   'P 1'
#
loop_
_entity.id
_entity.type
_entity.pdbx_description
1 polymer ?
#
loop_
_entity_poly.entity_id
_entity_poly.type
_entity_poly.pdbx_seq_one_letter_code
_entity_poly.pdbx_strand_id
1 'polypeptide(L)'
;AGNLMVRREEQPWQSRATLFLDNRKIAHRGAGAGSSLEHAVSVAASVGVHLIHRGFSVRLVTAAGGEASSQWHEHGSLMAETGPLLESLAVVTETGHPHINLKWLQDGGHSGLLIGVLGAVGDHDRPTLTRMRHSAANAMAVALDVAAWNRGPAVQTGAVSWLAGHGWRAVSAGPKDPIPSVWEELGLSGRTAGAHRERIPTREPAS
;
A
#
# COMPACT_ATOMS: atom_id res chain seq x y z
N ALA A 1 18.45 -21.07 -46.66
CA ALA A 1 17.29 -20.32 -46.12
C ALA A 1 17.69 -19.78 -44.76
N GLY A 2 17.72 -18.45 -44.59
CA GLY A 2 18.14 -17.81 -43.34
C GLY A 2 17.01 -17.80 -42.32
N ASN A 3 17.21 -18.42 -41.16
CA ASN A 3 16.25 -18.36 -40.06
C ASN A 3 16.33 -16.98 -39.41
N LEU A 4 15.23 -16.23 -39.50
CA LEU A 4 15.03 -14.97 -38.80
C LEU A 4 14.83 -15.27 -37.31
N MET A 5 15.84 -15.02 -36.49
CA MET A 5 15.66 -14.96 -35.05
C MET A 5 14.92 -13.67 -34.71
N VAL A 6 13.64 -13.78 -34.39
CA VAL A 6 12.89 -12.68 -33.78
C VAL A 6 13.48 -12.48 -32.39
N ARG A 7 14.17 -11.36 -32.17
CA ARG A 7 14.52 -10.91 -30.83
C ARG A 7 13.20 -10.66 -30.10
N ARG A 8 12.93 -11.46 -29.06
CA ARG A 8 11.87 -11.19 -28.10
C ARG A 8 12.21 -9.86 -27.46
N GLU A 9 11.49 -8.80 -27.80
CA GLU A 9 11.57 -7.54 -27.07
C GLU A 9 11.32 -7.87 -25.59
N GLU A 10 12.35 -7.66 -24.77
CA GLU A 10 12.19 -7.69 -23.32
C GLU A 10 11.05 -6.71 -23.02
N GLN A 11 9.95 -7.23 -22.47
CA GLN A 11 8.87 -6.34 -22.06
C GLN A 11 9.50 -5.30 -21.11
N PRO A 12 9.33 -3.98 -21.38
CA PRO A 12 9.87 -2.97 -20.51
C PRO A 12 9.31 -3.23 -19.12
N TRP A 13 10.19 -3.36 -18.15
CA TRP A 13 9.88 -3.50 -16.72
C TRP A 13 9.00 -2.34 -16.27
N GLN A 14 7.69 -2.45 -16.47
CA GLN A 14 6.73 -1.47 -15.98
C GLN A 14 6.83 -1.45 -14.45
N SER A 15 7.00 -0.26 -13.88
CA SER A 15 6.96 -0.08 -12.44
C SER A 15 5.58 -0.51 -11.93
N ARG A 16 5.53 -1.62 -11.20
CA ARG A 16 4.28 -2.20 -10.67
C ARG A 16 4.08 -1.79 -9.22
N ALA A 17 2.86 -1.41 -8.86
CA ALA A 17 2.47 -1.11 -7.50
C ALA A 17 1.23 -1.90 -7.08
N THR A 18 1.28 -2.53 -5.93
CA THR A 18 0.10 -3.09 -5.26
C THR A 18 -0.37 -2.11 -4.20
N LEU A 19 -1.63 -1.67 -4.32
CA LEU A 19 -2.33 -0.88 -3.33
C LEU A 19 -3.24 -1.80 -2.53
N PHE A 20 -2.87 -2.06 -1.28
CA PHE A 20 -3.68 -2.82 -0.35
C PHE A 20 -4.55 -1.85 0.46
N LEU A 21 -5.86 -2.10 0.47
CA LEU A 21 -6.83 -1.41 1.31
C LEU A 21 -7.40 -2.37 2.34
N ASP A 22 -7.13 -2.11 3.62
CA ASP A 22 -7.85 -2.79 4.70
C ASP A 22 -9.31 -2.34 4.65
N ASN A 23 -10.23 -3.27 4.39
CA ASN A 23 -11.66 -3.04 4.42
C ASN A 23 -12.34 -3.91 5.48
N ARG A 24 -11.59 -4.45 6.45
CA ARG A 24 -12.18 -5.28 7.51
C ARG A 24 -12.99 -4.40 8.44
N LYS A 25 -14.25 -4.77 8.67
CA LYS A 25 -15.14 -4.06 9.61
C LYS A 25 -14.51 -3.83 10.98
N ILE A 26 -13.73 -4.79 11.48
CA ILE A 26 -13.09 -4.70 12.79
C ILE A 26 -12.06 -3.56 12.87
N ALA A 27 -11.46 -3.19 11.74
CA ALA A 27 -10.40 -2.20 11.63
C ALA A 27 -10.92 -0.76 11.52
N HIS A 28 -12.23 -0.56 11.31
CA HIS A 28 -12.81 0.77 11.05
C HIS A 28 -13.88 1.18 12.08
N ARG A 29 -14.03 2.50 12.25
CA ARG A 29 -15.03 3.16 13.09
C ARG A 29 -15.74 4.28 12.31
N GLY A 30 -16.84 4.76 12.88
CA GLY A 30 -17.73 5.74 12.25
C GLY A 30 -18.75 5.08 11.32
N ALA A 31 -19.53 5.90 10.62
CA ALA A 31 -20.56 5.45 9.67
C ALA A 31 -20.71 6.45 8.51
N GLY A 32 -21.15 5.94 7.35
CA GLY A 32 -21.35 6.73 6.14
C GLY A 32 -20.07 7.46 5.69
N ALA A 33 -20.25 8.58 4.99
CA ALA A 33 -19.17 9.41 4.42
C ALA A 33 -18.13 9.91 5.45
N GLY A 34 -18.48 9.93 6.74
CA GLY A 34 -17.57 10.33 7.82
C GLY A 34 -16.80 9.17 8.46
N SER A 35 -16.97 7.93 7.98
CA SER A 35 -16.29 6.78 8.55
C SER A 35 -14.80 6.76 8.22
N SER A 36 -14.02 6.08 9.06
CA SER A 36 -12.59 5.85 8.78
C SER A 36 -12.36 4.99 7.53
N LEU A 37 -13.31 4.13 7.12
CA LEU A 37 -13.18 3.40 5.87
C LEU A 37 -13.30 4.34 4.67
N GLU A 38 -14.25 5.27 4.66
CA GLU A 38 -14.39 6.25 3.58
C GLU A 38 -13.15 7.14 3.45
N HIS A 39 -12.54 7.49 4.59
CA HIS A 39 -11.24 8.17 4.59
C HIS A 39 -10.13 7.28 4.02
N ALA A 40 -10.08 5.99 4.38
CA ALA A 40 -9.13 5.04 3.79
C ALA A 40 -9.31 4.90 2.27
N VAL A 41 -10.55 4.83 1.78
CA VAL A 41 -10.88 4.81 0.35
C VAL A 41 -10.40 6.08 -0.33
N SER A 42 -10.60 7.24 0.29
CA SER A 42 -10.13 8.53 -0.24
C SER A 42 -8.60 8.61 -0.32
N VAL A 43 -7.90 8.12 0.71
CA VAL A 43 -6.44 7.98 0.71
C VAL A 43 -6.01 7.04 -0.42
N ALA A 44 -6.60 5.85 -0.52
CA ALA A 44 -6.30 4.87 -1.57
C ALA A 44 -6.52 5.44 -2.98
N ALA A 45 -7.61 6.18 -3.21
CA ALA A 45 -7.88 6.84 -4.48
C ALA A 45 -6.76 7.84 -4.82
N SER A 46 -6.39 8.69 -3.87
CA SER A 46 -5.28 9.64 -4.06
C SER A 46 -3.96 8.94 -4.36
N VAL A 47 -3.65 7.85 -3.65
CA VAL A 47 -2.47 7.00 -3.89
C VAL A 47 -2.45 6.46 -5.30
N GLY A 48 -3.49 5.74 -5.68
CA GLY A 48 -3.49 5.06 -6.96
C GLY A 48 -3.51 6.05 -8.12
N VAL A 49 -4.26 7.15 -8.04
CA VAL A 49 -4.22 8.23 -9.05
C VAL A 49 -2.80 8.81 -9.19
N HIS A 50 -2.12 9.08 -8.07
CA HIS A 50 -0.76 9.61 -8.11
C HIS A 50 0.21 8.63 -8.79
N LEU A 51 0.14 7.34 -8.42
CA LEU A 51 0.99 6.30 -8.99
C LEU A 51 0.73 6.12 -10.49
N ILE A 52 -0.54 6.09 -10.91
CA ILE A 52 -0.95 6.01 -12.30
C ILE A 52 -0.38 7.19 -13.10
N HIS A 53 -0.50 8.42 -12.59
CA HIS A 53 0.09 9.61 -13.23
C HIS A 53 1.63 9.57 -13.30
N ARG A 54 2.28 8.79 -12.42
CA ARG A 54 3.73 8.55 -12.45
C ARG A 54 4.14 7.37 -13.35
N GLY A 55 3.19 6.77 -14.06
CA GLY A 55 3.43 5.64 -14.97
C GLY A 55 3.51 4.28 -14.28
N PHE A 56 2.99 4.13 -13.05
CA PHE A 56 2.88 2.82 -12.42
C PHE A 56 1.66 2.07 -12.92
N SER A 57 1.82 0.77 -13.16
CA SER A 57 0.71 -0.16 -13.29
C SER A 57 0.24 -0.53 -11.87
N VAL A 58 -0.92 0.00 -11.48
CA VAL A 58 -1.50 -0.17 -10.13
C VAL A 58 -2.50 -1.31 -10.10
N ARG A 59 -2.43 -2.12 -9.05
CA ARG A 59 -3.42 -3.16 -8.73
C ARG A 59 -4.00 -2.89 -7.34
N LEU A 60 -5.33 -2.95 -7.22
CA LEU A 60 -6.03 -2.81 -5.95
C LEU A 60 -6.35 -4.18 -5.33
N VAL A 61 -5.96 -4.37 -4.07
CA VAL A 61 -6.23 -5.56 -3.27
C VAL A 61 -6.93 -5.17 -1.98
N THR A 62 -7.92 -5.95 -1.55
CA THR A 62 -8.60 -5.77 -0.27
C THR A 62 -8.31 -6.90 0.71
N ALA A 63 -8.74 -6.77 1.97
CA ALA A 63 -8.52 -7.80 2.99
C ALA A 63 -9.21 -9.14 2.67
N ALA A 64 -10.26 -9.15 1.84
CA ALA A 64 -10.89 -10.38 1.35
C ALA A 64 -9.99 -11.18 0.39
N GLY A 65 -8.92 -10.57 -0.14
CA GLY A 65 -7.97 -11.20 -1.06
C GLY A 65 -8.45 -11.27 -2.50
N GLY A 66 -9.56 -10.58 -2.84
CA GLY A 66 -9.99 -10.38 -4.21
C GLY A 66 -9.31 -9.16 -4.83
N GLU A 67 -8.88 -9.31 -6.09
CA GLU A 67 -8.51 -8.18 -6.94
C GLU A 67 -9.78 -7.42 -7.30
N ALA A 68 -9.97 -6.23 -6.75
CA ALA A 68 -11.08 -5.37 -7.18
C ALA A 68 -10.90 -4.93 -8.65
N SER A 69 -9.65 -4.91 -9.15
CA SER A 69 -9.29 -4.68 -10.54
C SER A 69 -8.45 -5.86 -11.07
N SER A 70 -9.08 -6.86 -11.69
CA SER A 70 -8.48 -8.17 -11.98
C SER A 70 -7.50 -8.23 -13.16
N GLN A 71 -6.98 -7.10 -13.63
CA GLN A 71 -5.99 -7.08 -14.71
C GLN A 71 -5.00 -5.97 -14.37
N TRP A 72 -3.73 -6.32 -14.20
CA TRP A 72 -2.65 -5.35 -14.41
C TRP A 72 -3.02 -4.54 -15.65
N HIS A 73 -3.10 -3.21 -15.53
CA HIS A 73 -3.50 -2.34 -16.63
C HIS A 73 -2.49 -2.47 -17.79
N GLU A 74 -2.63 -3.52 -18.58
CA GLU A 74 -1.66 -3.96 -19.57
C GLU A 74 -2.36 -4.03 -20.93
N HIS A 75 -2.74 -2.84 -21.44
CA HIS A 75 -2.78 -2.66 -22.88
C HIS A 75 -2.65 -1.19 -23.31
N GLY A 76 -1.45 -0.85 -23.81
CA GLY A 76 -1.27 -0.07 -25.04
C GLY A 76 -1.73 1.39 -25.13
N SER A 77 -2.45 1.95 -24.16
CA SER A 77 -2.74 3.38 -24.16
C SER A 77 -1.64 4.12 -23.42
N LEU A 78 -1.06 5.12 -24.06
CA LEU A 78 -0.08 6.06 -23.49
C LEU A 78 -0.64 6.92 -22.33
N MET A 79 -1.80 6.54 -21.79
CA MET A 79 -2.44 7.07 -20.59
C MET A 79 -2.99 5.87 -19.81
N ALA A 80 -2.35 5.48 -18.71
CA ALA A 80 -2.99 4.62 -17.74
C ALA A 80 -4.20 5.39 -17.16
N GLU A 81 -5.42 4.89 -17.39
CA GLU A 81 -6.63 5.58 -17.00
C GLU A 81 -6.92 5.36 -15.52
N THR A 82 -7.22 6.43 -14.78
CA THR A 82 -7.61 6.35 -13.36
C THR A 82 -9.02 5.81 -13.15
N GLY A 83 -9.85 5.82 -14.20
CA GLY A 83 -11.27 5.44 -14.15
C GLY A 83 -11.51 4.06 -13.53
N PRO A 84 -10.93 2.98 -14.06
CA PRO A 84 -11.16 1.63 -13.54
C PRO A 84 -10.77 1.44 -12.07
N LEU A 85 -9.68 2.08 -11.61
CA LEU A 85 -9.29 2.06 -10.20
C LEU A 85 -10.34 2.75 -9.34
N LEU A 86 -10.81 3.93 -9.75
CA LEU A 86 -11.80 4.70 -9.01
C LEU A 86 -13.16 4.01 -8.98
N GLU A 87 -13.57 3.36 -10.07
CA GLU A 87 -14.75 2.50 -10.14
C GLU A 87 -14.65 1.33 -9.17
N SER A 88 -13.48 0.68 -9.12
CA SER A 88 -13.21 -0.42 -8.19
C SER A 88 -13.27 0.05 -6.72
N LEU A 89 -12.73 1.24 -6.43
CA LEU A 89 -12.78 1.84 -5.10
C LEU A 89 -14.20 2.26 -4.69
N ALA A 90 -15.00 2.75 -5.65
CA ALA A 90 -16.36 3.22 -5.39
C ALA A 90 -17.33 2.12 -4.92
N VAL A 91 -17.01 0.85 -5.22
CA VAL A 91 -17.81 -0.31 -4.81
C VAL A 91 -17.21 -1.07 -3.62
N VAL A 92 -16.12 -0.57 -3.02
CA VAL A 92 -15.53 -1.19 -1.83
C VAL A 92 -16.50 -1.11 -0.67
N THR A 93 -16.73 -2.25 -0.03
CA THR A 93 -17.55 -2.37 1.16
C THR A 93 -16.78 -3.07 2.27
N GLU A 94 -17.24 -2.91 3.51
CA GLU A 94 -16.66 -3.61 4.66
C GLU A 94 -16.78 -5.12 4.51
N THR A 95 -15.70 -5.85 4.81
CA THR A 95 -15.76 -7.30 5.00
C THR A 95 -15.92 -7.64 6.48
N GLY A 96 -16.80 -8.60 6.77
CA GLY A 96 -16.98 -9.17 8.10
C GLY A 96 -15.87 -10.15 8.51
N HIS A 97 -14.97 -10.52 7.59
CA HIS A 97 -13.86 -11.41 7.90
C HIS A 97 -12.79 -10.68 8.72
N PRO A 98 -12.38 -11.20 9.90
CA PRO A 98 -11.45 -10.50 10.77
C PRO A 98 -9.99 -10.60 10.30
N HIS A 99 -9.69 -11.47 9.35
CA HIS A 99 -8.33 -11.74 8.89
C HIS A 99 -8.12 -11.28 7.45
N ILE A 100 -6.91 -10.79 7.17
CA ILE A 100 -6.45 -10.47 5.82
C ILE A 100 -6.10 -11.78 5.11
N ASN A 101 -6.76 -12.04 3.99
CA ASN A 101 -6.42 -13.14 3.10
C ASN A 101 -5.13 -12.79 2.34
N LEU A 102 -4.14 -13.67 2.37
CA LEU A 102 -2.81 -13.47 1.75
C LEU A 102 -2.62 -14.23 0.44
N LYS A 103 -3.66 -14.88 -0.11
CA LYS A 103 -3.54 -15.62 -1.38
C LYS A 103 -3.02 -14.76 -2.52
N TRP A 104 -3.37 -13.47 -2.50
CA TRP A 104 -2.91 -12.47 -3.46
C TRP A 104 -1.38 -12.25 -3.48
N LEU A 105 -0.64 -12.73 -2.47
CA LEU A 105 0.83 -12.76 -2.46
C LEU A 105 1.43 -13.84 -3.37
N GLN A 106 0.62 -14.76 -3.88
CA GLN A 106 1.07 -15.79 -4.82
C GLN A 106 0.83 -15.38 -6.28
N ASP A 107 -0.04 -14.40 -6.50
CA ASP A 107 -0.43 -13.92 -7.83
C ASP A 107 0.68 -13.03 -8.41
N GLY A 108 1.64 -13.63 -9.12
CA GLY A 108 2.88 -12.97 -9.56
C GLY A 108 2.72 -11.49 -10.00
N GLY A 109 3.65 -10.63 -9.58
CA GLY A 109 3.64 -9.19 -9.91
C GLY A 109 3.74 -8.22 -8.72
N HIS A 110 3.78 -8.73 -7.49
CA HIS A 110 3.93 -7.95 -6.24
C HIS A 110 5.38 -7.63 -5.85
N SER A 111 6.37 -8.00 -6.68
CA SER A 111 7.80 -7.82 -6.40
C SER A 111 8.30 -6.36 -6.51
N GLY A 112 7.41 -5.39 -6.66
CA GLY A 112 7.75 -3.96 -6.78
C GLY A 112 7.46 -3.17 -5.50
N LEU A 113 6.49 -2.26 -5.61
CA LEU A 113 6.04 -1.38 -4.55
C LEU A 113 4.73 -1.90 -3.93
N LEU A 114 4.70 -2.07 -2.61
CA LEU A 114 3.49 -2.33 -1.85
C LEU A 114 3.14 -1.09 -1.02
N ILE A 115 1.90 -0.61 -1.14
CA ILE A 115 1.37 0.45 -0.30
C ILE A 115 0.15 -0.07 0.43
N GLY A 116 0.19 -0.08 1.76
CA GLY A 116 -0.94 -0.45 2.62
C GLY A 116 -1.65 0.77 3.16
N VAL A 117 -2.95 0.89 2.91
CA VAL A 117 -3.85 1.80 3.65
C VAL A 117 -4.55 0.95 4.71
N LEU A 118 -4.15 1.14 5.97
CA LEU A 118 -4.49 0.26 7.07
C LEU A 118 -5.45 0.99 8.03
N GLY A 119 -6.50 0.28 8.46
CA GLY A 119 -7.31 0.72 9.61
C GLY A 119 -6.59 0.48 10.93
N ALA A 120 -7.33 0.15 11.99
CA ALA A 120 -6.76 -0.20 13.28
C ALA A 120 -5.90 -1.47 13.16
N VAL A 121 -4.60 -1.34 13.44
CA VAL A 121 -3.64 -2.46 13.43
C VAL A 121 -3.51 -3.03 14.83
N GLY A 122 -3.88 -4.30 14.99
CA GLY A 122 -3.76 -5.04 16.24
C GLY A 122 -2.62 -6.06 16.24
N ASP A 123 -2.37 -6.69 17.40
CA ASP A 123 -1.31 -7.71 17.53
C ASP A 123 -1.51 -8.91 16.62
N HIS A 124 -2.77 -9.28 16.36
CA HIS A 124 -3.15 -10.37 15.45
C HIS A 124 -2.79 -10.09 13.99
N ASP A 125 -2.58 -8.83 13.60
CA ASP A 125 -2.23 -8.43 12.23
C ASP A 125 -0.72 -8.53 11.96
N ARG A 126 0.09 -8.48 13.02
CA ARG A 126 1.56 -8.38 12.93
C ARG A 126 2.18 -9.48 12.06
N PRO A 127 1.87 -10.79 12.22
CA PRO A 127 2.46 -11.83 11.39
C PRO A 127 2.14 -11.65 9.90
N THR A 128 0.92 -11.18 9.59
CA THR A 128 0.44 -10.94 8.23
C THR A 128 1.15 -9.75 7.61
N LEU A 129 1.25 -8.64 8.32
CA LEU A 129 1.94 -7.42 7.85
C LEU A 129 3.44 -7.63 7.67
N THR A 130 4.07 -8.48 8.50
CA THR A 130 5.45 -8.92 8.29
C THR A 130 5.59 -9.70 6.98
N ARG A 131 4.69 -10.65 6.70
CA ARG A 131 4.72 -11.41 5.42
C ARG A 131 4.53 -10.50 4.20
N MET A 132 3.57 -9.56 4.27
CA MET A 132 3.34 -8.56 3.22
C MET A 132 4.57 -7.69 2.96
N ARG A 133 5.31 -7.30 4.00
CA ARG A 133 6.58 -6.59 3.83
C ARG A 133 7.64 -7.46 3.16
N HIS A 134 7.72 -8.74 3.48
CA HIS A 134 8.74 -9.62 2.89
C HIS A 134 8.46 -9.97 1.43
N SER A 135 7.21 -9.88 0.96
CA SER A 135 6.86 -10.14 -0.44
C SER A 135 7.18 -8.98 -1.40
N ALA A 136 7.49 -7.78 -0.88
CA ALA A 136 7.75 -6.59 -1.70
C ALA A 136 9.16 -6.04 -1.49
N ALA A 137 9.75 -5.49 -2.56
CA ALA A 137 11.05 -4.83 -2.47
C ALA A 137 10.97 -3.52 -1.67
N ASN A 138 9.87 -2.78 -1.83
CA ASN A 138 9.57 -1.58 -1.06
C ASN A 138 8.15 -1.67 -0.50
N ALA A 139 7.99 -1.36 0.79
CA ALA A 139 6.69 -1.36 1.45
C ALA A 139 6.46 -0.04 2.20
N MET A 140 5.32 0.58 1.95
CA MET A 140 4.90 1.85 2.51
C MET A 140 3.50 1.69 3.13
N ALA A 141 3.20 2.40 4.20
CA ALA A 141 1.92 2.30 4.88
C ALA A 141 1.38 3.67 5.32
N VAL A 142 0.09 3.87 5.09
CA VAL A 142 -0.69 4.89 5.77
C VAL A 142 -1.55 4.15 6.78
N ALA A 143 -1.23 4.31 8.07
CA ALA A 143 -1.99 3.72 9.16
C ALA A 143 -2.97 4.75 9.71
N LEU A 144 -4.27 4.48 9.62
CA LEU A 144 -5.26 5.40 10.16
C LEU A 144 -5.20 5.42 11.69
N ASP A 145 -5.24 6.62 12.28
CA ASP A 145 -5.50 6.78 13.71
C ASP A 145 -7.01 6.62 13.96
N VAL A 146 -7.49 5.38 13.84
CA VAL A 146 -8.92 5.04 13.94
C VAL A 146 -9.48 5.40 15.32
N ALA A 147 -8.64 5.49 16.36
CA ALA A 147 -9.07 5.94 17.67
C ALA A 147 -9.62 7.37 17.64
N ALA A 148 -9.13 8.24 16.74
CA ALA A 148 -9.62 9.61 16.55
C ALA A 148 -11.06 9.70 16.00
N TRP A 149 -11.62 8.60 15.46
CA TRP A 149 -13.03 8.52 15.08
C TRP A 149 -13.96 8.19 16.26
N ASN A 150 -13.41 7.77 17.40
CA ASN A 150 -14.17 7.51 18.62
C ASN A 150 -14.07 8.69 19.59
N ARG A 151 -15.19 9.05 20.22
CA ARG A 151 -15.24 10.01 21.34
C ARG A 151 -14.86 9.34 22.67
N GLY A 152 -13.78 8.56 22.69
CA GLY A 152 -13.27 7.86 23.87
C GLY A 152 -11.79 8.18 24.12
N PRO A 153 -11.21 7.76 25.27
CA PRO A 153 -9.78 7.97 25.53
C PRO A 153 -8.97 7.35 24.39
N ALA A 154 -8.19 8.18 23.70
CA ALA A 154 -7.36 7.76 22.59
C ALA A 154 -6.29 6.78 23.11
N VAL A 155 -6.46 5.49 22.82
CA VAL A 155 -5.34 4.56 22.93
C VAL A 155 -4.48 4.82 21.71
N GLN A 156 -3.33 5.48 21.92
CA GLN A 156 -2.34 5.61 20.86
C GLN A 156 -1.96 4.22 20.39
N THR A 157 -2.40 3.88 19.19
CA THR A 157 -1.99 2.62 18.57
C THR A 157 -0.56 2.83 18.09
N GLY A 158 0.39 2.07 18.66
CA GLY A 158 1.79 2.07 18.23
C GLY A 158 2.00 1.44 16.85
N ALA A 159 1.00 1.54 15.96
CA ALA A 159 0.98 0.91 14.65
C ALA A 159 2.11 1.44 13.77
N VAL A 160 2.26 2.76 13.66
CA VAL A 160 3.32 3.40 12.87
C VAL A 160 4.70 3.02 13.38
N SER A 161 4.93 3.07 14.69
CA SER A 161 6.24 2.72 15.28
C SER A 161 6.56 1.24 15.10
N TRP A 162 5.57 0.36 15.26
CA TRP A 162 5.73 -1.06 15.02
C TRP A 162 6.02 -1.35 13.54
N LEU A 163 5.24 -0.79 12.61
CA LEU A 163 5.43 -0.93 11.16
C LEU A 163 6.85 -0.48 10.75
N ALA A 164 7.27 0.70 11.23
CA ALA A 164 8.60 1.24 10.97
C ALA A 164 9.71 0.31 11.50
N GLY A 165 9.56 -0.19 12.73
CA GLY A 165 10.48 -1.17 13.32
C GLY A 165 10.55 -2.51 12.57
N HIS A 166 9.57 -2.81 11.72
CA HIS A 166 9.48 -4.05 10.93
C HIS A 166 9.67 -3.78 9.43
N GLY A 167 10.31 -2.68 9.06
CA GLY A 167 10.81 -2.42 7.71
C GLY A 167 9.79 -1.83 6.74
N TRP A 168 8.61 -1.40 7.23
CA TRP A 168 7.71 -0.52 6.47
C TRP A 168 8.16 0.93 6.58
N ARG A 169 7.87 1.75 5.57
CA ARG A 169 7.84 3.21 5.73
C ARG A 169 6.42 3.60 6.06
N ALA A 170 6.16 4.07 7.27
CA ALA A 170 4.79 4.27 7.77
C ALA A 170 4.55 5.70 8.24
N VAL A 171 3.34 6.21 8.01
CA VAL A 171 2.82 7.47 8.55
C VAL A 171 1.42 7.28 9.12
N SER A 172 1.00 8.17 10.00
CA SER A 172 -0.37 8.20 10.53
C SER A 172 -1.27 9.13 9.72
N ALA A 173 -2.57 8.81 9.64
CA ALA A 173 -3.58 9.75 9.14
C ALA A 173 -4.84 9.73 10.01
N GLY A 174 -5.25 10.90 10.47
CA GLY A 174 -6.46 11.14 11.25
C GLY A 174 -7.61 11.73 10.42
N PRO A 175 -8.79 11.91 11.02
CA PRO A 175 -10.02 12.32 10.31
C PRO A 175 -9.96 13.73 9.71
N LYS A 176 -9.04 14.56 10.20
CA LYS A 176 -8.87 15.96 9.78
C LYS A 176 -7.60 16.19 8.98
N ASP A 177 -6.80 15.16 8.78
CA ASP A 177 -5.53 15.32 8.09
C ASP A 177 -5.78 15.43 6.59
N PRO A 178 -5.31 16.50 5.94
CA PRO A 178 -5.43 16.63 4.50
C PRO A 178 -4.52 15.59 3.82
N ILE A 179 -5.07 14.83 2.88
CA ILE A 179 -4.36 13.77 2.17
C ILE A 179 -3.03 14.23 1.55
N PRO A 180 -2.88 15.45 0.99
CA PRO A 180 -1.58 15.96 0.53
C PRO A 180 -0.49 15.99 1.61
N SER A 181 -0.82 16.28 2.87
CA SER A 181 0.17 16.31 3.95
C SER A 181 0.64 14.91 4.34
N VAL A 182 -0.26 13.91 4.29
CA VAL A 182 0.08 12.49 4.48
C VAL A 182 1.13 12.05 3.46
N TRP A 183 1.07 12.55 2.23
CA TRP A 183 2.06 12.29 1.19
C TRP A 183 3.43 12.87 1.46
N GLU A 184 3.48 14.13 1.88
CA GLU A 184 4.73 14.82 2.18
C GLU A 184 5.49 14.08 3.28
N GLU A 185 4.77 13.65 4.31
CA GLU A 185 5.32 12.89 5.43
C GLU A 185 5.81 11.49 4.99
N LEU A 186 5.05 10.81 4.13
CA LEU A 186 5.41 9.49 3.63
C LEU A 186 6.66 9.56 2.72
N GLY A 187 6.80 10.63 1.94
CA GLY A 187 7.99 10.94 1.15
C GLY A 187 9.21 11.32 2.00
N LEU A 188 9.00 12.06 3.09
CA LEU A 188 10.05 12.40 4.07
C LEU A 188 10.59 11.16 4.79
N SER A 189 9.70 10.24 5.18
CA SER A 189 10.04 8.97 5.82
C SER A 189 10.91 8.06 4.92
N GLY A 190 10.83 8.22 3.60
CA GLY A 190 11.70 7.53 2.65
C GLY A 190 13.14 8.06 2.63
N ARG A 191 13.35 9.35 2.90
CA ARG A 191 14.68 10.00 2.86
C ARG A 191 15.53 9.67 4.09
N THR A 192 14.92 9.61 5.28
CA THR A 192 15.59 9.28 6.54
C THR A 192 16.07 7.82 6.57
N ALA A 193 15.28 6.88 6.04
CA ALA A 193 15.67 5.48 5.91
C ALA A 193 16.78 5.24 4.87
N GLY A 194 16.82 6.04 3.79
CA GLY A 194 17.89 6.01 2.78
C GLY A 194 19.25 6.49 3.32
N ALA A 195 19.24 7.60 4.06
CA ALA A 195 20.45 8.18 4.66
C ALA A 195 21.11 7.28 5.72
N HIS A 196 20.35 6.43 6.41
CA HIS A 196 20.90 5.44 7.34
C HIS A 196 21.60 4.26 6.62
N ARG A 197 21.21 3.96 5.38
CA ARG A 197 21.74 2.83 4.59
C ARG A 197 23.08 3.15 3.91
N GLU A 198 23.36 4.44 3.66
CA GLU A 198 24.65 4.91 3.12
C GLU A 198 25.75 5.07 4.19
N ARG A 199 25.41 4.95 5.49
CA ARG A 199 26.32 5.15 6.62
C ARG A 199 26.88 3.86 7.24
N ILE A 200 26.97 2.76 6.51
CA ILE A 200 27.71 1.57 6.99
C ILE A 200 29.19 1.80 6.66
N PRO A 201 30.08 2.06 7.65
CA PRO A 201 31.50 2.17 7.35
C PRO A 201 32.03 0.78 7.05
N THR A 202 32.65 0.62 5.89
CA THR A 202 33.46 -0.53 5.50
C THR A 202 34.49 -0.75 6.59
N ARG A 203 34.34 -1.83 7.38
CA ARG A 203 35.41 -2.26 8.29
C ARG A 203 36.54 -2.80 7.44
N GLU A 204 37.65 -2.08 7.47
CA GLU A 204 38.93 -2.51 6.91
C GLU A 204 39.44 -3.73 7.69
N PRO A 205 39.95 -4.79 7.03
CA PRO A 205 40.53 -5.93 7.72
C PRO A 205 41.90 -5.55 8.30
N ALA A 206 42.05 -5.67 9.62
CA ALA A 206 43.34 -5.53 10.28
C ALA A 206 44.29 -6.65 9.81
N SER A 207 45.50 -6.25 9.38
CA SER A 207 46.68 -7.11 9.25
C SER A 207 47.51 -7.05 10.52
#